data_AF-A0A3S2BHP7-F1
#
_entry.id   AF-A0A3S2BHP7-F1
#
_cell.length_a   1.000
_cell.length_b   1.000
_cell.length_c   1.000
_cell.angle_alpha   90.00
_cell.angle_beta   90.00
_cell.angle_gamma   90.00
#
_symmetry.space_group_name_H-M   'P 1'
#
loop_
_entity.id
_entity.type
_entity.pdbx_description
1 polymer ?
#
loop_
_entity_poly.entity_id
_entity_poly.type
_entity_poly.pdbx_seq_one_letter_code
_entity_poly.pdbx_strand_id
1 'polypeptide(L)'
;PAVPLAYQLRDWMPEDGGRLTDTIYEPYALQSIDIPRAKPHPTPLVQSAAMAAIAPPKPSYRPLLPDAIIDEGLLSDAQLESVIYAGEAHCGHLAGTWTVDDTCDAVSAAPEGAANAVRFRRGWFLGDGTGCGKGRQVAGIILDNWLQGRRRAIWISKSDKLLEDAQRD
;
A
#
# COMPACT_ATOMS: atom_id res chain seq x y z
N PRO A 1 -9.32 20.64 0.75
CA PRO A 1 -8.94 20.26 -0.64
C PRO A 1 -7.96 19.09 -0.60
N ALA A 2 -7.91 18.23 -1.62
CA ALA A 2 -6.89 17.19 -1.67
C ALA A 2 -5.55 17.79 -2.11
N VAL A 3 -4.47 17.41 -1.43
CA VAL A 3 -3.11 17.86 -1.70
C VAL A 3 -2.17 16.66 -1.75
N PRO A 4 -1.04 16.73 -2.46
CA PRO A 4 -0.02 15.69 -2.37
C PRO A 4 0.48 15.53 -0.94
N LEU A 5 0.42 14.31 -0.41
CA LEU A 5 0.88 13.98 0.93
C LEU A 5 2.40 14.23 1.05
N ALA A 6 2.78 15.20 1.89
CA ALA A 6 4.18 15.46 2.18
C ALA A 6 4.74 14.40 3.14
N TYR A 7 5.89 13.82 2.79
CA TYR A 7 6.73 12.99 3.67
C TYR A 7 8.19 13.14 3.30
N GLN A 8 9.06 12.88 4.27
CA GLN A 8 10.52 12.89 4.12
C GLN A 8 11.03 11.46 3.99
N LEU A 9 12.09 11.26 3.21
CA LEU A 9 12.81 9.99 3.18
C LEU A 9 13.72 9.90 4.39
N ARG A 10 13.76 8.75 5.04
CA ARG A 10 14.66 8.45 6.15
C ARG A 10 15.70 7.43 5.68
N ASP A 11 16.96 7.65 6.08
CA ASP A 11 17.96 6.60 6.01
C ASP A 11 17.72 5.64 7.16
N TRP A 12 17.50 4.37 6.82
CA TRP A 12 17.36 3.35 7.83
C TRP A 12 18.70 3.13 8.52
N MET A 13 18.68 3.25 9.84
CA MET A 13 19.78 2.88 10.70
C MET A 13 19.27 1.76 11.60
N PRO A 14 19.88 0.57 11.59
CA PRO A 14 19.55 -0.44 12.58
C PRO A 14 19.82 0.16 13.97
N GLU A 15 18.87 0.01 14.90
CA GLU A 15 19.13 0.36 16.30
C GLU A 15 20.35 -0.43 16.80
N ASP A 16 21.14 0.20 17.68
CA ASP A 16 22.50 -0.19 18.07
C ASP A 16 22.79 -1.70 17.97
N GLY A 17 23.52 -2.07 16.91
CA GLY A 17 24.21 -3.35 16.79
C GLY A 17 23.69 -4.31 15.73
N GLY A 18 22.58 -4.02 15.04
CA GLY A 18 22.08 -4.92 13.97
C GLY A 18 21.88 -6.37 14.44
N ARG A 19 21.81 -6.59 15.77
CA ARG A 19 21.53 -7.88 16.36
C ARG A 19 20.05 -8.08 16.18
N LEU A 20 19.70 -9.07 15.37
CA LEU A 20 18.39 -9.72 15.49
C LEU A 20 18.17 -9.93 16.99
N THR A 21 17.15 -9.25 17.53
CA THR A 21 16.76 -9.52 18.91
C THR A 21 16.35 -11.00 18.97
N ASP A 22 16.55 -11.69 20.10
CA ASP A 22 16.06 -13.07 20.26
C ASP A 22 14.51 -13.15 20.29
N THR A 23 13.82 -12.06 19.92
CA THR A 23 12.37 -11.95 19.91
C THR A 23 11.80 -12.31 18.54
N ILE A 24 10.67 -13.01 18.53
CA ILE A 24 10.01 -13.44 17.28
C ILE A 24 9.35 -12.23 16.57
N TYR A 25 8.93 -11.23 17.35
CA TYR A 25 8.21 -10.05 16.90
C TYR A 25 8.84 -8.79 17.46
N GLU A 26 9.01 -7.79 16.60
CA GLU A 26 9.51 -6.46 16.93
C GLU A 26 8.41 -5.41 16.73
N PRO A 27 8.38 -4.33 17.52
CA PRO A 27 7.46 -3.23 17.29
C PRO A 27 7.58 -2.68 15.87
N TYR A 28 6.44 -2.41 15.23
CA TYR A 28 6.42 -1.81 13.90
C TYR A 28 6.58 -0.29 13.99
N ALA A 29 7.44 0.25 13.13
CA ALA A 29 7.58 1.67 12.89
C ALA A 29 7.99 1.91 11.43
N LEU A 30 7.67 3.08 10.88
CA LEU A 30 8.06 3.46 9.52
C LEU A 30 9.60 3.57 9.44
N GLN A 31 10.21 2.75 8.58
CA GLN A 31 11.68 2.64 8.49
C GLN A 31 12.31 3.53 7.40
N SER A 32 11.56 3.79 6.32
CA SER A 32 12.10 4.48 5.12
C SER A 32 11.54 5.88 4.92
N ILE A 33 10.50 6.24 5.65
CA ILE A 33 9.80 7.51 5.51
C ILE A 33 9.42 8.08 6.87
N ASP A 34 9.28 9.40 6.92
CA ASP A 34 8.71 10.14 8.04
C ASP A 34 7.57 11.01 7.49
N ILE A 35 6.35 10.83 8.01
CA ILE A 35 5.16 11.54 7.56
C ILE A 35 4.79 12.58 8.62
N PRO A 36 5.08 13.87 8.39
CA PRO A 36 4.74 14.91 9.34
C PRO A 36 3.23 14.93 9.65
N ARG A 37 2.89 15.13 10.92
CA ARG A 37 1.52 15.19 11.47
C ARG A 37 0.77 13.86 11.54
N ALA A 38 1.26 12.80 10.89
CA ALA A 38 0.63 11.48 10.97
C ALA A 38 0.50 11.02 12.42
N LYS A 39 -0.63 10.39 12.73
CA LYS A 39 -0.88 9.83 14.06
C LYS A 39 -0.36 8.39 14.10
N PRO A 40 0.23 7.96 15.23
CA PRO A 40 0.61 6.56 15.39
C PRO A 40 -0.62 5.67 15.29
N HIS A 41 -0.42 4.43 14.82
CA HIS A 41 -1.50 3.45 14.80
C HIS A 41 -2.08 3.23 16.22
N PRO A 42 -3.42 3.20 16.39
CA PRO A 42 -4.05 3.13 17.72
C PRO A 42 -3.78 1.81 18.45
N THR A 43 -3.54 0.74 17.71
CA THR A 43 -3.09 -0.55 18.23
C THR A 43 -1.58 -0.68 18.06
N PRO A 44 -0.82 -1.14 19.07
CA PRO A 44 0.59 -1.47 18.90
C PRO A 44 0.76 -2.53 17.81
N LEU A 45 1.39 -2.13 16.71
CA LEU A 45 1.68 -3.02 15.59
C LEU A 45 3.03 -3.69 15.81
N VAL A 46 3.17 -4.91 15.28
CA VAL A 46 4.41 -5.68 15.31
C VAL A 46 4.69 -6.29 13.94
N GLN A 47 5.96 -6.57 13.70
CA GLN A 47 6.45 -7.28 12.52
C GLN A 47 7.42 -8.38 12.93
N SER A 48 7.72 -9.32 12.04
CA SER A 48 8.76 -10.31 12.33
C SER A 48 10.14 -9.65 12.37
N ALA A 49 11.06 -10.20 13.17
CA ALA A 49 12.45 -9.72 13.20
C ALA A 49 13.10 -9.71 11.81
N ALA A 50 12.74 -10.66 10.93
CA ALA A 50 13.22 -10.71 9.55
C ALA A 50 12.74 -9.50 8.70
N MET A 51 11.52 -9.03 8.91
CA MET A 51 11.00 -7.83 8.25
C MET A 51 11.63 -6.56 8.84
N ALA A 52 11.85 -6.52 10.16
CA ALA A 52 12.48 -5.38 10.81
C ALA A 52 13.95 -5.19 10.44
N ALA A 53 14.64 -6.27 10.07
CA ALA A 53 16.06 -6.27 9.72
C ALA A 53 16.40 -5.54 8.41
N ILE A 54 15.41 -5.17 7.60
CA ILE A 54 15.65 -4.41 6.38
C ILE A 54 14.51 -3.45 6.08
N ALA A 55 14.87 -2.19 5.82
CA ALA A 55 13.88 -1.19 5.48
C ALA A 55 13.27 -1.41 4.09
N PRO A 56 11.97 -1.09 3.90
CA PRO A 56 11.33 -1.05 2.60
C PRO A 56 12.06 -0.10 1.62
N PRO A 57 11.92 -0.28 0.30
CA PRO A 57 12.53 0.64 -0.68
C PRO A 57 12.00 2.06 -0.48
N LYS A 58 12.83 3.09 -0.69
CA LYS A 58 12.41 4.49 -0.58
C LYS A 58 11.38 4.83 -1.66
N PRO A 59 10.15 5.24 -1.31
CA PRO A 59 9.11 5.53 -2.30
C PRO A 59 9.25 6.94 -2.89
N SER A 60 8.70 7.13 -4.08
CA SER A 60 8.64 8.42 -4.78
C SER A 60 7.20 8.92 -4.91
N TYR A 61 6.22 8.01 -4.94
CA TYR A 61 4.81 8.33 -5.07
C TYR A 61 4.30 9.19 -3.92
N ARG A 62 3.45 10.16 -4.26
CA ARG A 62 2.82 11.11 -3.33
C ARG A 62 1.30 11.01 -3.52
N PRO A 63 0.57 10.30 -2.65
CA PRO A 63 -0.88 10.19 -2.79
C PRO A 63 -1.55 11.56 -2.64
N LEU A 64 -2.66 11.78 -3.33
CA LEU A 64 -3.50 12.96 -3.16
C LEU A 64 -4.53 12.68 -2.06
N LEU A 65 -4.40 13.35 -0.92
CA LEU A 65 -5.29 13.16 0.23
C LEU A 65 -5.68 14.52 0.83
N PRO A 66 -6.90 14.68 1.38
CA PRO A 66 -7.25 15.82 2.21
C PRO A 66 -6.43 15.83 3.51
N ASP A 67 -6.02 17.02 3.99
CA ASP A 67 -5.26 17.16 5.24
C ASP A 67 -5.95 16.52 6.46
N ALA A 68 -7.29 16.58 6.51
CA ALA A 68 -8.10 15.97 7.58
C ALA A 68 -7.82 14.47 7.77
N ILE A 69 -7.49 13.74 6.69
CA ILE A 69 -7.16 12.31 6.77
C ILE A 69 -5.96 12.07 7.69
N ILE A 70 -5.01 13.01 7.70
CA ILE A 70 -3.75 12.95 8.44
C ILE A 70 -3.93 13.60 9.82
N ASP A 71 -4.46 14.82 9.84
CA ASP A 71 -4.54 15.65 11.05
C ASP A 71 -5.48 15.05 12.11
N GLU A 72 -6.58 14.45 11.66
CA GLU A 72 -7.57 13.77 12.53
C GLU A 72 -7.21 12.29 12.77
N GLY A 73 -6.16 11.77 12.12
CA GLY A 73 -5.74 10.38 12.26
C GLY A 73 -6.75 9.37 11.71
N LEU A 74 -7.51 9.74 10.67
CA LEU A 74 -8.45 8.83 9.99
C LEU A 74 -7.69 7.66 9.35
N LEU A 75 -6.48 7.91 8.87
CA LEU A 75 -5.47 6.91 8.58
C LEU A 75 -4.27 7.13 9.49
N SER A 76 -3.77 6.06 10.11
CA SER A 76 -2.53 6.12 10.87
C SER A 76 -1.30 6.20 9.96
N ASP A 77 -0.14 6.49 10.52
CA ASP A 77 1.18 6.40 9.88
C ASP A 77 1.39 5.11 9.04
N ALA A 78 1.20 3.92 9.62
CA ALA A 78 1.35 2.63 8.94
C ALA A 78 0.33 2.45 7.80
N GLN A 79 -0.89 2.98 7.98
CA GLN A 79 -1.93 2.90 6.94
C GLN A 79 -1.62 3.87 5.79
N LEU A 80 -1.11 5.07 6.08
CA LEU A 80 -0.63 6.03 5.09
C LEU A 80 0.56 5.47 4.30
N GLU A 81 1.50 4.80 4.98
CA GLU A 81 2.61 4.10 4.33
C GLU A 81 2.11 3.05 3.32
N SER A 82 1.05 2.32 3.66
CA SER A 82 0.42 1.37 2.74
C SER A 82 -0.18 2.06 1.50
N VAL A 83 -0.82 3.22 1.67
CA VAL A 83 -1.36 4.00 0.53
C VAL A 83 -0.21 4.49 -0.37
N ILE A 84 0.91 4.93 0.22
CA ILE A 84 2.09 5.38 -0.52
C ILE A 84 2.66 4.23 -1.37
N TYR A 85 2.92 3.07 -0.78
CA TYR A 85 3.51 1.93 -1.49
C TYR A 85 2.56 1.29 -2.49
N ALA A 86 1.26 1.24 -2.21
CA ALA A 86 0.28 0.80 -3.18
C ALA A 86 0.26 1.72 -4.40
N GLY A 87 0.30 3.04 -4.18
CA GLY A 87 0.38 4.02 -5.27
C GLY A 87 1.68 3.92 -6.08
N GLU A 88 2.82 3.70 -5.43
CA GLU A 88 4.11 3.42 -6.08
C GLU A 88 4.01 2.18 -6.98
N ALA A 89 3.46 1.08 -6.47
CA ALA A 89 3.24 -0.13 -7.25
C ALA A 89 2.32 0.14 -8.45
N HIS A 90 1.20 0.81 -8.22
CA HIS A 90 0.22 1.15 -9.26
C HIS A 90 0.79 2.07 -10.34
N CYS A 91 1.89 2.80 -10.12
CA CYS A 91 2.54 3.59 -11.17
C CYS A 91 3.35 2.74 -12.15
N GLY A 92 3.73 1.52 -11.76
CA GLY A 92 4.51 0.59 -12.58
C GLY A 92 3.66 -0.41 -13.37
N HIS A 93 4.30 -1.02 -14.36
CA HIS A 93 3.80 -2.22 -15.04
C HIS A 93 4.66 -3.43 -14.64
N LEU A 94 4.07 -4.63 -14.68
CA LEU A 94 4.83 -5.87 -14.60
C LEU A 94 5.84 -5.93 -15.77
N ALA A 95 6.89 -6.72 -15.63
CA ALA A 95 7.89 -6.88 -16.69
C ALA A 95 7.35 -7.77 -17.81
N GLY A 96 7.53 -7.34 -19.07
CA GLY A 96 7.11 -8.07 -20.26
C GLY A 96 5.84 -7.54 -20.90
N THR A 97 5.35 -8.30 -21.87
CA THR A 97 4.12 -8.07 -22.62
C THR A 97 3.37 -9.39 -22.73
N TRP A 98 2.04 -9.32 -22.75
CA TRP A 98 1.18 -10.50 -22.69
C TRP A 98 0.11 -10.48 -23.76
N THR A 99 -0.31 -11.65 -24.19
CA THR A 99 -1.56 -11.82 -24.93
C THR A 99 -2.60 -12.43 -23.99
N VAL A 100 -3.84 -11.96 -24.13
CA VAL A 100 -5.00 -12.44 -23.38
C VAL A 100 -5.96 -13.02 -24.41
N ASP A 101 -6.55 -14.17 -24.09
CA ASP A 101 -7.58 -14.76 -24.93
C ASP A 101 -8.92 -14.02 -24.84
N ASP A 102 -9.86 -14.40 -25.70
CA ASP A 102 -11.16 -13.72 -25.81
C ASP A 102 -12.02 -13.88 -24.54
N THR A 103 -11.79 -14.94 -23.75
CA THR A 103 -12.46 -15.23 -22.48
C THR A 103 -11.84 -14.50 -21.28
N CYS A 104 -10.65 -13.92 -21.44
CA CYS A 104 -9.91 -13.20 -20.41
C CYS A 104 -9.47 -14.06 -19.21
N ASP A 105 -9.36 -15.38 -19.39
CA ASP A 105 -8.97 -16.33 -18.34
C ASP A 105 -7.62 -17.02 -18.62
N ALA A 106 -7.10 -16.96 -19.86
CA ALA A 106 -5.74 -17.36 -20.18
C ALA A 106 -4.83 -16.18 -20.54
N VAL A 107 -3.67 -16.13 -19.90
CA VAL A 107 -2.62 -15.12 -20.14
C VAL A 107 -1.33 -15.83 -20.53
N SER A 108 -0.75 -15.44 -21.67
CA SER A 108 0.53 -15.96 -22.16
C SER A 108 1.50 -14.83 -22.50
N ALA A 109 2.81 -15.14 -22.50
CA ALA A 109 3.81 -14.17 -22.94
C ALA A 109 3.58 -13.83 -24.42
N ALA A 110 3.49 -12.54 -24.75
CA ALA A 110 3.30 -12.09 -26.11
C ALA A 110 4.60 -12.31 -26.92
N PRO A 111 4.51 -12.90 -28.13
CA PRO A 111 5.62 -12.88 -29.08
C PRO A 111 6.02 -11.44 -29.44
N GLU A 112 7.27 -11.27 -29.86
CA GLU A 112 7.74 -9.97 -30.34
C GLU A 112 6.92 -9.49 -31.55
N GLY A 113 6.45 -8.24 -31.50
CA GLY A 113 5.61 -7.66 -32.56
C GLY A 113 4.14 -8.10 -32.56
N ALA A 114 3.67 -8.86 -31.56
CA ALA A 114 2.26 -9.23 -31.47
C ALA A 114 1.35 -7.99 -31.37
N ALA A 115 0.43 -7.84 -32.33
CA ALA A 115 -0.44 -6.67 -32.43
C ALA A 115 -1.41 -6.52 -31.25
N ASN A 116 -1.74 -7.61 -30.57
CA ASN A 116 -2.63 -7.66 -29.40
C ASN A 116 -1.86 -7.75 -28.06
N ALA A 117 -0.58 -7.40 -28.05
CA ALA A 117 0.21 -7.36 -26.82
C ALA A 117 -0.29 -6.28 -25.86
N VAL A 118 -0.57 -6.68 -24.61
CA VAL A 118 -0.94 -5.79 -23.51
C VAL A 118 0.15 -5.74 -22.45
N ARG A 119 0.08 -4.74 -21.57
CA ARG A 119 0.88 -4.67 -20.35
C ARG A 119 -0.02 -4.61 -19.12
N PHE A 120 0.29 -5.40 -18.10
CA PHE A 120 -0.40 -5.34 -16.83
C PHE A 120 0.25 -4.33 -15.88
N ARG A 121 -0.59 -3.48 -15.28
CA ARG A 121 -0.18 -2.63 -14.15
C ARG A 121 0.17 -3.53 -12.96
N ARG A 122 1.16 -3.15 -12.15
CA ARG A 122 1.46 -3.91 -10.92
C ARG A 122 0.30 -3.74 -9.93
N GLY A 123 -0.02 -4.80 -9.21
CA GLY A 123 -0.95 -4.77 -8.08
C GLY A 123 -0.22 -4.55 -6.76
N TRP A 124 -1.00 -4.28 -5.71
CA TRP A 124 -0.55 -4.25 -4.32
C TRP A 124 -1.16 -5.42 -3.55
N PHE A 125 -0.33 -6.16 -2.81
CA PHE A 125 -0.79 -7.24 -1.94
C PHE A 125 -0.69 -6.80 -0.48
N LEU A 126 -1.84 -6.64 0.18
CA LEU A 126 -1.92 -6.21 1.57
C LEU A 126 -2.06 -7.41 2.50
N GLY A 127 -0.94 -7.83 3.08
CA GLY A 127 -0.83 -9.02 3.94
C GLY A 127 -0.98 -8.76 5.45
N ASP A 128 -1.37 -7.55 5.86
CA ASP A 128 -1.37 -7.15 7.26
C ASP A 128 -2.29 -8.00 8.15
N GLY A 129 -1.89 -8.13 9.41
CA GLY A 129 -2.64 -8.88 10.43
C GLY A 129 -4.05 -8.32 10.70
N THR A 130 -4.81 -9.04 11.51
CA THR A 130 -6.06 -8.51 12.06
C THR A 130 -5.74 -7.33 12.98
N GLY A 131 -6.59 -6.30 12.99
CA GLY A 131 -6.39 -5.11 13.82
C GLY A 131 -5.58 -3.98 13.18
N CYS A 132 -4.87 -4.21 12.07
CA CYS A 132 -4.12 -3.15 11.33
C CYS A 132 -5.02 -2.19 10.52
N GLY A 133 -6.31 -2.51 10.38
CA GLY A 133 -7.26 -1.68 9.63
C GLY A 133 -7.15 -1.80 8.11
N LYS A 134 -7.05 -3.03 7.58
CA LYS A 134 -6.98 -3.31 6.12
C LYS A 134 -8.06 -2.65 5.29
N GLY A 135 -9.30 -2.58 5.77
CA GLY A 135 -10.36 -1.91 5.03
C GLY A 135 -10.08 -0.41 4.87
N ARG A 136 -9.62 0.28 5.92
CA ARG A 136 -9.17 1.68 5.83
C ARG A 136 -7.98 1.87 4.89
N GLN A 137 -7.02 0.95 4.88
CA GLN A 137 -5.91 0.98 3.92
C GLN A 137 -6.42 0.88 2.47
N VAL A 138 -7.33 -0.06 2.20
CA VAL A 138 -7.96 -0.22 0.87
C VAL A 138 -8.81 1.00 0.50
N ALA A 139 -9.61 1.53 1.42
CA ALA A 139 -10.40 2.74 1.23
C ALA A 139 -9.51 3.95 0.93
N GLY A 140 -8.39 4.10 1.64
CA GLY A 140 -7.38 5.13 1.37
C GLY A 140 -6.75 5.03 -0.01
N ILE A 141 -6.45 3.81 -0.47
CA ILE A 141 -5.95 3.54 -1.83
C ILE A 141 -7.01 3.93 -2.88
N ILE A 142 -8.28 3.56 -2.66
CA ILE A 142 -9.38 3.92 -3.57
C ILE A 142 -9.56 5.43 -3.60
N LEU A 143 -9.55 6.10 -2.44
CA LEU A 143 -9.68 7.54 -2.31
C LEU A 143 -8.56 8.28 -3.05
N ASP A 144 -7.30 7.87 -2.87
CA ASP A 144 -6.17 8.43 -3.62
C ASP A 144 -6.40 8.30 -5.13
N ASN A 145 -6.73 7.09 -5.62
CA ASN A 145 -7.00 6.87 -7.04
C ASN A 145 -8.16 7.73 -7.56
N TRP A 146 -9.22 7.87 -6.77
CA TRP A 146 -10.36 8.72 -7.07
C TRP A 146 -9.95 10.18 -7.21
N LEU A 147 -9.14 10.69 -6.29
CA LEU A 147 -8.61 12.06 -6.30
C LEU A 147 -7.60 12.29 -7.42
N GLN A 148 -6.88 11.25 -7.85
CA GLN A 148 -6.04 11.23 -9.06
C GLN A 148 -6.85 11.13 -10.38
N GLY A 149 -8.19 11.11 -10.30
CA GLY A 149 -9.08 11.09 -11.47
C GLY A 149 -9.54 9.70 -11.92
N ARG A 150 -9.08 8.61 -11.27
CA ARG A 150 -9.55 7.24 -11.53
C ARG A 150 -10.84 6.99 -10.72
N ARG A 151 -11.96 7.41 -11.29
CA ARG A 151 -13.30 7.45 -10.62
C ARG A 151 -14.07 6.13 -10.65
N ARG A 152 -13.41 4.99 -10.83
CA ARG A 152 -14.06 3.67 -10.86
C ARG A 152 -13.28 2.71 -9.98
N ALA A 153 -13.99 2.04 -9.08
CA ALA A 153 -13.45 1.01 -8.20
C ALA A 153 -14.52 -0.07 -8.00
N ILE A 154 -14.08 -1.32 -7.80
CA ILE A 154 -14.94 -2.44 -7.41
C ILE A 154 -14.34 -3.04 -6.15
N TRP A 155 -15.13 -3.12 -5.08
CA TRP A 155 -14.77 -3.82 -3.85
C TRP A 155 -15.52 -5.15 -3.81
N ILE A 156 -14.78 -6.26 -3.85
CA ILE A 156 -15.35 -7.60 -3.77
C ILE A 156 -15.06 -8.17 -2.39
N SER A 157 -16.11 -8.49 -1.63
CA SER A 157 -16.02 -9.13 -0.32
C SER A 157 -16.68 -10.52 -0.36
N LYS A 158 -16.29 -11.40 0.57
CA LYS A 158 -16.78 -12.81 0.60
C LYS A 158 -18.11 -12.97 1.34
N SER A 159 -18.46 -12.07 2.25
CA SER A 159 -19.62 -12.22 3.14
C SER A 159 -20.31 -10.89 3.41
N ASP A 160 -21.57 -10.96 3.82
CA ASP A 160 -22.39 -9.79 4.16
C ASP A 160 -21.76 -8.95 5.28
N LYS A 161 -21.19 -9.60 6.30
CA LYS A 161 -20.44 -8.91 7.36
C LYS A 161 -19.26 -8.10 6.81
N LEU A 162 -18.52 -8.67 5.84
CA LEU A 162 -17.41 -7.97 5.20
C LEU A 162 -17.88 -6.87 4.25
N LEU A 163 -19.10 -6.96 3.71
CA LEU A 163 -19.72 -5.88 2.96
C LEU A 163 -20.04 -4.68 3.87
N GLU A 164 -20.61 -4.92 5.06
CA GLU A 164 -20.87 -3.86 6.05
C GLU A 164 -19.57 -3.19 6.50
N ASP A 165 -18.53 -3.99 6.79
CA ASP A 165 -17.20 -3.46 7.12
C ASP A 165 -16.62 -2.60 5.97
N ALA A 166 -16.78 -3.03 4.72
CA ALA A 166 -16.31 -2.29 3.54
C ALA A 166 -17.10 -1.01 3.25
N GLN A 167 -18.37 -0.93 3.65
CA GLN A 167 -19.18 0.29 3.51
C GLN A 167 -18.90 1.32 4.60
N ARG A 168 -18.52 0.85 5.79
CA ARG A 168 -18.13 1.71 6.92
C ARG A 168 -16.78 2.35 6.69
N ASP A 169 -15.82 1.56 6.20
CA ASP A 169 -14.42 1.97 5.99
C ASP A 169 -14.27 2.91 4.78
#